data_AF-A0A916G4N1-F1
#
_entry.id   AF-A0A916G4N1-F1
#
_cell.length_a   1.000
_cell.length_b   1.000
_cell.length_c   1.000
_cell.angle_alpha   90.00
_cell.angle_beta   90.00
_cell.angle_gamma   90.00
#
_symmetry.space_group_name_H-M   'P 1'
#
loop_
_entity.id
_entity.type
_entity.pdbx_description
1 polymer ?
#
loop_
_entity_poly.entity_id
_entity_poly.type
_entity_poly.pdbx_seq_one_letter_code
_entity_poly.pdbx_strand_id
1 'polypeptide(L)'
;RKHPMPIIILTAFGQQELIEKAVQLPIHGYLIKPVNEKDLAAAIGVAIARFEEAQVALRENAKLKDNLESRKIIDRAKGVLMGRGLSEDAAYQLIQSQARESQLTMRQVAETILADQSQT
;
A
#
# COMPACT_ATOMS: atom_id res chain seq x y z
N ARG A 1 -12.72 -0.66 -2.35
CA ARG A 1 -13.91 -1.23 -1.67
C ARG A 1 -13.80 -0.88 -0.17
N LYS A 2 -14.86 -0.36 0.46
CA LYS A 2 -14.79 0.13 1.86
C LYS A 2 -14.63 -1.00 2.91
N HIS A 3 -14.91 -2.25 2.55
CA HIS A 3 -14.67 -3.44 3.37
C HIS A 3 -14.19 -4.59 2.47
N PRO A 4 -12.89 -4.93 2.44
CA PRO A 4 -12.39 -6.07 1.68
C PRO A 4 -12.79 -7.38 2.39
N MET A 5 -13.19 -8.40 1.62
CA MET A 5 -13.63 -9.70 2.14
C MET A 5 -13.16 -10.84 1.22
N PRO A 6 -12.97 -12.06 1.75
CA PRO A 6 -12.76 -13.25 0.95
C PRO A 6 -13.95 -13.50 0.01
N ILE A 7 -13.68 -13.99 -1.20
CA ILE A 7 -14.71 -14.26 -2.21
C ILE A 7 -14.47 -15.66 -2.78
N ILE A 8 -15.51 -16.48 -2.77
CA ILE A 8 -15.55 -17.80 -3.44
C ILE A 8 -16.63 -17.76 -4.50
N ILE A 9 -16.33 -18.23 -5.70
CA ILE A 9 -17.31 -18.39 -6.78
C ILE A 9 -17.79 -19.83 -6.83
N LEU A 10 -19.11 -20.05 -6.79
CA LEU A 10 -19.73 -21.35 -7.06
C LEU A 10 -20.27 -21.41 -8.50
N THR A 11 -19.91 -22.43 -9.25
CA THR A 11 -20.40 -22.66 -10.63
C THR A 11 -21.11 -24.01 -10.77
N ALA A 12 -22.00 -24.13 -11.76
CA ALA A 12 -22.64 -25.40 -12.13
C ALA A 12 -21.89 -26.16 -13.25
N PHE A 13 -20.93 -25.52 -13.93
CA PHE A 13 -20.20 -26.15 -15.03
C PHE A 13 -18.77 -25.61 -15.13
N GLY A 14 -17.81 -26.49 -15.40
CA GLY A 14 -16.40 -26.18 -15.62
C GLY A 14 -16.14 -25.57 -17.00
N GLN A 15 -16.82 -24.47 -17.34
CA GLN A 15 -16.46 -23.70 -18.53
C GLN A 15 -15.11 -23.02 -18.28
N GLN A 16 -14.07 -23.54 -18.94
CA GLN A 16 -12.69 -23.06 -18.86
C GLN A 16 -12.60 -21.52 -18.99
N GLU A 17 -13.37 -20.94 -19.91
CA GLU A 17 -13.43 -19.49 -20.14
C GLU A 17 -13.90 -18.69 -18.91
N LEU A 18 -14.80 -19.25 -18.10
CA LEU A 18 -15.32 -18.60 -16.91
C LEU A 18 -14.30 -18.66 -15.75
N ILE A 19 -13.55 -19.76 -15.70
CA ILE A 19 -12.42 -19.94 -14.78
C ILE A 19 -11.31 -18.93 -15.13
N GLU A 20 -10.92 -18.83 -16.40
CA GLU A 20 -9.87 -17.91 -16.86
C GLU A 20 -10.20 -16.45 -16.54
N LYS A 21 -11.46 -16.03 -16.74
CA LYS A 21 -11.93 -14.70 -16.35
C LYS A 21 -11.91 -14.52 -14.83
N ALA A 22 -12.27 -15.56 -14.08
CA ALA A 22 -12.27 -15.52 -12.62
C ALA A 22 -10.87 -15.41 -12.02
N VAL A 23 -9.84 -16.03 -12.62
CA VAL A 23 -8.44 -15.91 -12.17
C VAL A 23 -7.93 -14.46 -12.24
N GLN A 24 -8.46 -13.65 -13.16
CA GLN A 24 -8.10 -12.22 -13.27
C GLN A 24 -8.80 -11.33 -12.22
N LEU A 25 -9.73 -11.89 -11.45
CA LEU A 25 -10.46 -11.18 -10.40
C LEU A 25 -9.83 -11.46 -9.03
N PRO A 26 -10.01 -10.57 -8.04
CA PRO A 26 -9.54 -10.77 -6.67
C PRO A 26 -10.45 -11.75 -5.91
N ILE A 27 -10.54 -12.99 -6.40
CA ILE A 27 -11.22 -14.10 -5.76
C ILE A 27 -10.20 -14.99 -5.04
N HIS A 28 -10.70 -15.72 -4.05
CA HIS A 28 -9.88 -16.49 -3.12
C HIS A 28 -10.25 -17.97 -3.14
N GLY A 29 -11.22 -18.35 -3.97
CA GLY A 29 -11.62 -19.73 -4.21
C GLY A 29 -12.62 -19.85 -5.36
N TYR A 30 -12.68 -21.05 -5.92
CA TYR A 30 -13.64 -21.43 -6.96
C TYR A 30 -14.13 -22.84 -6.69
N LEU A 31 -15.42 -23.08 -6.83
CA LEU A 31 -16.07 -24.32 -6.40
C LEU A 31 -17.12 -24.76 -7.42
N ILE A 32 -17.09 -26.05 -7.80
CA ILE A 32 -17.98 -26.63 -8.81
C ILE A 32 -19.07 -27.44 -8.11
N LYS A 33 -20.32 -27.28 -8.54
CA LYS A 33 -21.46 -28.06 -8.03
C LYS A 33 -21.46 -29.50 -8.62
N PRO A 34 -21.98 -30.49 -7.89
CA PRO A 34 -22.54 -30.39 -6.54
C PRO A 34 -21.45 -30.29 -5.48
N VAL A 35 -21.67 -29.45 -4.46
CA VAL A 35 -20.74 -29.26 -3.35
C VAL A 35 -21.37 -29.82 -2.08
N ASN A 36 -20.60 -30.53 -1.27
CA ASN A 36 -21.03 -30.92 0.08
C ASN A 36 -20.52 -29.91 1.14
N GLU A 37 -21.05 -30.00 2.35
CA GLU A 37 -20.71 -29.07 3.45
C GLU A 37 -19.23 -29.10 3.84
N LYS A 38 -18.58 -30.28 3.79
CA LYS A 38 -17.17 -30.43 4.16
C LYS A 38 -16.26 -29.72 3.15
N ASP A 39 -16.55 -29.89 1.87
CA ASP A 39 -15.83 -29.25 0.77
C ASP A 39 -16.00 -27.73 0.82
N LEU A 40 -17.22 -27.25 1.13
CA LEU A 40 -17.48 -25.83 1.30
C LEU A 40 -16.75 -25.24 2.51
N ALA A 41 -16.76 -25.92 3.66
CA ALA A 41 -16.05 -25.48 4.85
C ALA A 41 -14.53 -25.40 4.61
N ALA A 42 -13.96 -26.39 3.93
CA ALA A 42 -12.55 -26.38 3.53
C ALA A 42 -12.24 -25.21 2.58
N ALA A 43 -13.08 -24.99 1.57
CA ALA A 43 -12.91 -23.89 0.63
C ALA A 43 -12.97 -22.51 1.31
N ILE A 44 -13.87 -22.33 2.29
CA ILE A 44 -13.95 -21.11 3.11
C ILE A 44 -12.65 -20.89 3.90
N GLY A 45 -12.14 -21.94 4.56
CA GLY A 45 -10.89 -21.85 5.32
C GLY A 45 -9.71 -21.43 4.44
N VAL A 46 -9.57 -22.04 3.25
CA VAL A 46 -8.53 -21.67 2.27
C VAL A 46 -8.71 -20.23 1.79
N ALA A 47 -9.93 -19.82 1.46
CA ALA A 47 -10.21 -18.48 0.95
C ALA A 47 -9.88 -17.39 1.98
N ILE A 48 -10.15 -17.63 3.27
CA ILE A 48 -9.78 -16.72 4.35
C ILE A 48 -8.26 -16.58 4.44
N ALA A 49 -7.53 -17.69 4.48
CA ALA A 49 -6.06 -17.66 4.56
C ALA A 49 -5.43 -16.91 3.36
N ARG A 50 -5.88 -17.21 2.14
CA ARG A 50 -5.44 -16.53 0.91
C ARG A 50 -5.74 -15.04 0.94
N PHE A 51 -6.92 -14.65 1.44
CA PHE A 51 -7.30 -13.26 1.59
C PHE A 51 -6.40 -12.53 2.59
N GLU A 52 -6.12 -13.13 3.74
CA GLU A 52 -5.25 -12.53 4.76
C GLU A 52 -3.82 -12.32 4.25
N GLU A 53 -3.25 -13.30 3.56
CA GLU A 53 -1.94 -13.19 2.91
C GLU A 53 -1.92 -12.03 1.89
N ALA A 54 -2.93 -11.96 1.02
CA ALA A 54 -3.05 -10.88 0.04
C ALA A 54 -3.16 -9.50 0.73
N GLN A 55 -3.92 -9.41 1.83
CA GLN A 55 -4.06 -8.18 2.61
C GLN A 55 -2.75 -7.78 3.30
N VAL A 56 -1.95 -8.72 3.78
CA VAL A 56 -0.60 -8.44 4.33
C VAL A 56 0.28 -7.85 3.24
N ALA A 57 0.38 -8.52 2.08
CA ALA A 57 1.20 -8.07 0.96
C ALA A 57 0.77 -6.67 0.46
N LEU A 58 -0.53 -6.40 0.38
CA LEU A 58 -1.05 -5.09 -0.01
C LEU A 58 -0.67 -3.99 1.01
N ARG A 59 -0.74 -4.28 2.31
CA ARG A 59 -0.33 -3.33 3.36
C ARG A 59 1.17 -3.05 3.32
N GLU A 60 1.98 -4.08 3.14
CA GLU A 60 3.44 -3.93 3.00
C GLU A 60 3.80 -3.13 1.76
N ASN A 61 3.16 -3.42 0.61
CA ASN A 61 3.38 -2.66 -0.62
C ASN A 61 3.00 -1.18 -0.44
N ALA A 62 1.86 -0.89 0.21
CA ALA A 62 1.44 0.47 0.50
C ALA A 62 2.44 1.19 1.42
N LYS A 63 2.90 0.53 2.49
CA LYS A 63 3.91 1.08 3.41
C LYS A 63 5.24 1.37 2.71
N LEU A 64 5.70 0.45 1.87
CA LEU A 64 6.94 0.63 1.11
C LEU A 64 6.84 1.79 0.11
N LYS A 65 5.71 1.91 -0.60
CA LYS A 65 5.43 3.05 -1.48
C LYS A 65 5.43 4.36 -0.71
N ASP A 66 4.76 4.42 0.44
CA ASP A 66 4.70 5.62 1.25
C ASP A 66 6.08 6.03 1.79
N ASN A 67 6.89 5.07 2.22
CA ASN A 67 8.28 5.32 2.63
C ASN A 67 9.14 5.88 1.49
N LEU A 68 8.99 5.32 0.27
CA LEU A 68 9.72 5.80 -0.91
C LEU A 68 9.31 7.23 -1.28
N GLU A 69 8.01 7.53 -1.29
CA GLU A 69 7.52 8.88 -1.56
C GLU A 69 7.99 9.86 -0.48
N SER A 70 7.92 9.48 0.79
CA SER A 70 8.45 10.27 1.90
C SER A 70 9.94 10.60 1.70
N ARG A 71 10.74 9.62 1.28
CA ARG A 71 12.17 9.82 1.01
C ARG A 71 12.40 10.79 -0.15
N LYS A 72 11.66 10.65 -1.26
CA LYS A 72 11.75 11.58 -2.40
C LYS A 72 11.44 13.02 -1.98
N ILE A 73 10.41 13.22 -1.16
CA ILE A 73 10.01 14.54 -0.69
C ILE A 73 11.12 15.15 0.19
N ILE A 74 11.67 14.37 1.12
CA ILE A 74 12.77 14.82 2.00
C ILE A 74 14.01 15.16 1.16
N ASP A 75 14.39 14.32 0.21
CA ASP A 75 15.56 14.57 -0.66
C ASP A 75 15.36 15.83 -1.52
N ARG A 76 14.15 16.09 -2.00
CA ARG A 76 13.82 17.35 -2.70
C ARG A 76 13.92 18.57 -1.79
N ALA A 77 13.43 18.49 -0.56
CA ALA A 77 13.54 19.58 0.41
C ALA A 77 15.00 19.85 0.81
N LYS A 78 15.82 18.81 0.95
CA LYS A 78 17.27 18.97 1.13
C LYS A 78 17.89 19.72 -0.05
N GLY A 79 17.57 19.34 -1.29
CA GLY A 79 18.08 20.02 -2.49
C GLY A 79 17.73 21.51 -2.53
N VAL A 80 16.53 21.86 -2.09
CA VAL A 80 16.10 23.26 -1.89
C VAL A 80 16.98 24.00 -0.86
N LEU A 81 17.22 23.39 0.30
CA LEU A 81 18.05 23.99 1.36
C LEU A 81 19.52 24.10 0.92
N MET A 82 20.01 23.13 0.15
CA MET A 82 21.34 23.17 -0.44
C MET A 82 21.48 24.31 -1.45
N GLY A 83 20.44 24.59 -2.23
CA GLY A 83 20.39 25.78 -3.09
C GLY A 83 20.45 27.10 -2.32
N ARG A 84 20.09 27.10 -1.03
CA ARG A 84 20.25 28.23 -0.10
C ARG A 84 21.62 28.28 0.59
N GLY A 85 22.55 27.38 0.23
CA GLY A 85 23.93 27.36 0.74
C GLY A 85 24.19 26.39 1.89
N LEU A 86 23.23 25.52 2.27
CA LEU A 86 23.48 24.48 3.28
C LEU A 86 24.21 23.27 2.67
N SER A 87 25.03 22.59 3.47
CA SER A 87 25.48 21.23 3.12
C SER A 87 24.32 20.23 3.22
N GLU A 88 24.46 19.05 2.60
CA GLU A 88 23.44 18.01 2.70
C GLU A 88 23.16 17.60 4.16
N ASP A 89 24.22 17.42 4.95
CA ASP A 89 24.11 17.09 6.38
C ASP A 89 23.41 18.20 7.16
N ALA A 90 23.76 19.47 6.92
CA ALA A 90 23.12 20.60 7.57
C ALA A 90 21.63 20.71 7.19
N ALA A 91 21.30 20.46 5.93
CA ALA A 91 19.92 20.45 5.44
C ALA A 91 19.09 19.32 6.10
N TYR A 92 19.66 18.12 6.22
CA TYR A 92 18.99 17.01 6.90
C TYR A 92 18.76 17.31 8.39
N GLN A 93 19.78 17.83 9.08
CA GLN A 93 19.68 18.22 10.50
C GLN A 93 18.64 19.32 10.71
N LEU A 94 18.54 20.30 9.81
CA LEU A 94 17.52 21.35 9.86
C LEU A 94 16.10 20.78 9.77
N ILE A 95 15.84 19.88 8.81
CA ILE A 95 14.53 19.23 8.65
C ILE A 95 14.21 18.43 9.93
N GLN A 96 15.20 17.72 10.47
CA GLN A 96 15.05 16.91 11.67
C GLN A 96 14.78 17.74 12.92
N SER A 97 15.48 18.85 13.11
CA SER A 97 15.27 19.75 14.26
C SER A 97 13.89 20.40 14.18
N GLN A 98 13.49 20.90 13.01
CA GLN A 98 12.17 21.49 12.80
C GLN A 98 11.03 20.49 13.01
N ALA A 99 11.22 19.23 12.57
CA ALA A 99 10.25 18.16 12.80
C ALA A 99 10.06 17.90 14.30
N ARG A 100 11.16 17.89 15.06
CA ARG A 100 11.13 17.72 16.52
C ARG A 100 10.48 18.91 17.24
N GLU A 101 10.81 20.14 16.86
CA GLU A 101 10.26 21.36 17.45
C GLU A 101 8.76 21.52 17.16
N SER A 102 8.33 21.15 15.95
CA SER A 102 6.94 21.28 15.50
C SER A 102 6.07 20.07 15.81
N GLN A 103 6.63 19.00 16.39
CA GLN A 103 5.97 17.70 16.59
C GLN A 103 5.37 17.12 15.29
N LEU A 104 6.03 17.36 14.16
CA LEU A 104 5.63 16.88 12.85
C LEU A 104 6.57 15.77 12.37
N THR A 105 6.15 15.02 11.36
CA THR A 105 7.04 14.10 10.67
C THR A 105 8.04 14.85 9.77
N MET A 106 9.20 14.26 9.53
CA MET A 106 10.20 14.76 8.56
C MET A 106 9.57 15.08 7.20
N ARG A 107 8.63 14.23 6.73
CA ARG A 107 7.91 14.42 5.48
C ARG A 107 7.07 15.70 5.49
N GLN A 108 6.28 15.92 6.53
CA GLN A 108 5.43 17.11 6.64
C GLN A 108 6.26 18.40 6.65
N VAL A 109 7.38 18.40 7.38
CA VAL A 109 8.30 19.55 7.36
C VAL A 109 8.91 19.76 5.98
N ALA A 110 9.34 18.68 5.32
CA ALA A 110 9.85 18.75 3.96
C ALA A 110 8.80 19.29 2.96
N GLU A 111 7.52 18.90 3.11
CA GLU A 111 6.41 19.45 2.33
C GLU A 111 6.24 20.96 2.57
N THR A 112 6.31 21.42 3.82
CA THR A 112 6.28 22.86 4.16
C THR A 112 7.43 23.62 3.50
N ILE A 113 8.67 23.11 3.57
CA ILE A 113 9.84 23.75 2.94
C ILE A 113 9.66 23.86 1.42
N LEU A 114 9.09 22.83 0.78
CA LEU A 114 8.81 22.84 -0.66
C LEU A 114 7.67 23.81 -1.02
N ALA A 115 6.68 23.97 -0.15
CA ALA A 115 5.59 24.93 -0.34
C ALA A 115 6.09 26.38 -0.25
N ASP A 116 6.97 26.69 0.71
CA ASP A 116 7.54 28.03 0.90
C ASP A 116 8.38 28.49 -0.31
N GLN A 117 9.11 27.58 -0.94
CA GLN A 117 9.87 27.86 -2.17
C GLN A 117 8.98 28.19 -3.36
N SER A 118 7.76 27.67 -3.41
CA SER A 118 6.86 27.91 -4.54
C SER A 118 6.21 29.29 -4.49
N GLN A 119 6.40 30.04 -3.39
CA GLN A 119 5.82 31.37 -3.17
C GLN A 119 6.83 32.51 -3.37
N THR A 120 8.11 32.21 -3.61
CA THR A 120 9.18 33.18 -3.88
C THR A 120 9.62 33.08 -5.33
#